data_AF-A0A7X3QHE0-F1
#
_entry.id   AF-A0A7X3QHE0-F1
#
_cell.length_a   1.000
_cell.length_b   1.000
_cell.length_c   1.000
_cell.angle_alpha   90.00
_cell.angle_beta   90.00
_cell.angle_gamma   90.00
#
_symmetry.space_group_name_H-M   'P 1'
#
loop_
_entity.id
_entity.type
_entity.pdbx_description
1 polymer ?
#
loop_
_entity_poly.entity_id
_entity_poly.type
_entity_poly.pdbx_seq_one_letter_code
_entity_poly.pdbx_strand_id
1 'polypeptide(L)'
;MLDFLADVGETVLSTLRDVTPIVVILVVFQVVVLRSRLPNIRGIATGSVMVLLGLALFLIGLEQALFPIGETMAQQLTEKAGAGAGALAGAVRWQDYWVVYLFAAAIGFATTVAEPSLIAVALKAKEVSGGAVNAWGLRIAVAVGVAIGVSLGCFRIVTGTPLPWYIVVAYVVVIIQTFLSSRTIIPLAYDSGGVTTSTVTVPVVAALGLGLAANVPGRSPLIDGFGLIAFASVFPIISVLGYAIVADGLERWRRRSDRQEVEP
;
A
#
# COMPACT_ATOMS: atom_id res chain seq x y z
N MET A 1 5.52 18.14 -28.39
CA MET A 1 6.19 16.86 -28.75
C MET A 1 7.64 16.85 -28.27
N LEU A 2 8.40 17.93 -28.50
CA LEU A 2 9.75 18.07 -27.92
C LEU A 2 9.71 18.17 -26.39
N ASP A 3 8.75 18.89 -25.81
CA ASP A 3 8.60 19.00 -24.35
C ASP A 3 8.29 17.65 -23.70
N PHE A 4 7.36 16.88 -24.28
CA PHE A 4 7.07 15.52 -23.83
C PHE A 4 8.28 14.58 -23.89
N LEU A 5 9.10 14.68 -24.95
CA LEU A 5 10.33 13.88 -25.06
C LEU A 5 11.39 14.32 -24.04
N ALA A 6 11.45 15.61 -23.70
CA ALA A 6 12.30 16.13 -22.64
C ALA A 6 11.85 15.63 -21.26
N ASP A 7 10.55 15.70 -20.95
CA ASP A 7 9.98 15.19 -19.70
C ASP A 7 10.24 13.68 -19.53
N VAL A 8 10.09 12.91 -20.61
CA VAL A 8 10.43 11.47 -20.61
C VAL A 8 11.92 11.28 -20.33
N GLY A 9 12.80 12.05 -20.97
CA GLY A 9 14.24 11.97 -20.76
C GLY A 9 14.66 12.29 -19.33
N GLU A 10 14.11 13.36 -18.75
CA GLU A 10 14.38 13.76 -17.37
C GLU A 10 13.85 12.74 -16.37
N THR A 11 12.63 12.23 -16.58
CA THR A 11 12.02 11.21 -15.71
C THR A 11 12.80 9.90 -15.76
N VAL A 12 13.30 9.50 -16.93
CA VAL A 12 14.16 8.31 -17.05
C VAL A 12 15.47 8.52 -16.29
N LEU A 13 16.08 9.69 -16.38
CA LEU A 13 17.33 9.99 -15.70
C LEU A 13 17.17 10.06 -14.17
N SER A 14 16.07 10.65 -13.68
CA SER A 14 15.74 10.65 -12.24
C SER A 14 15.47 9.24 -11.74
N THR A 15 14.65 8.47 -12.45
CA THR A 15 14.36 7.06 -12.10
C THR A 15 15.64 6.22 -12.07
N LEU A 16 16.55 6.42 -13.04
CA LEU A 16 17.86 5.78 -13.04
C LEU A 16 18.65 6.12 -11.77
N ARG A 17 18.70 7.40 -11.40
CA ARG A 17 19.37 7.86 -10.18
C ARG A 17 18.77 7.23 -8.93
N ASP A 18 17.44 7.11 -8.87
CA ASP A 18 16.70 6.56 -7.72
C ASP A 18 16.87 5.03 -7.60
N VAL A 19 16.98 4.32 -8.71
CA VAL A 19 17.17 2.86 -8.75
C VAL A 19 18.64 2.46 -8.58
N THR A 20 19.58 3.34 -8.91
CA THR A 20 21.04 3.08 -8.83
C THR A 20 21.48 2.50 -7.47
N PRO A 21 21.06 3.03 -6.30
CA PRO A 21 21.46 2.49 -5.00
C PRO A 21 21.06 1.02 -4.82
N ILE A 22 19.86 0.65 -5.28
CA ILE A 22 19.36 -0.73 -5.19
C ILE A 22 20.22 -1.64 -6.06
N VAL A 23 20.48 -1.23 -7.31
CA VAL A 23 21.32 -1.99 -8.24
C VAL A 23 22.73 -2.17 -7.68
N VAL A 24 23.32 -1.12 -7.12
CA VAL A 24 24.65 -1.17 -6.50
C VAL A 24 24.66 -2.17 -5.34
N ILE A 25 23.69 -2.10 -4.44
CA ILE A 25 23.59 -3.04 -3.31
C ILE A 25 23.47 -4.48 -3.82
N LEU A 26 22.62 -4.75 -4.80
CA LEU A 26 22.43 -6.09 -5.37
C LEU A 26 23.72 -6.61 -6.02
N VAL A 27 24.42 -5.79 -6.80
CA VAL A 27 25.68 -6.19 -7.44
C VAL A 27 26.77 -6.45 -6.40
N VAL A 28 26.87 -5.60 -5.38
CA VAL A 28 27.82 -5.80 -4.27
C VAL A 28 27.49 -7.10 -3.53
N PHE A 29 26.24 -7.36 -3.18
CA PHE A 29 25.85 -8.61 -2.53
C PHE A 29 26.14 -9.83 -3.41
N GLN A 30 25.83 -9.77 -4.71
CA GLN A 30 26.04 -10.89 -5.62
C GLN A 30 27.53 -11.22 -5.82
N VAL A 31 28.34 -10.19 -6.08
CA VAL A 31 29.75 -10.37 -6.47
C VAL A 31 30.66 -10.49 -5.25
N VAL A 32 30.44 -9.67 -4.21
CA VAL A 32 31.32 -9.61 -3.03
C VAL A 32 30.89 -10.63 -1.97
N VAL A 33 29.60 -10.67 -1.62
CA VAL A 33 29.09 -11.51 -0.52
C VAL A 33 28.84 -12.95 -0.98
N LEU A 34 28.03 -13.13 -2.03
CA LEU A 34 27.65 -14.44 -2.56
C LEU A 34 28.73 -15.04 -3.48
N ARG A 35 29.72 -14.24 -3.91
CA ARG A 35 30.85 -14.66 -4.78
C ARG A 35 30.41 -15.43 -6.01
N SER A 36 29.26 -15.06 -6.58
CA SER A 36 28.69 -15.73 -7.76
C SER A 36 28.67 -14.78 -8.95
N ARG A 37 28.85 -15.33 -10.16
CA ARG A 37 28.72 -14.54 -11.39
C ARG A 37 27.25 -14.23 -11.63
N LEU A 38 26.96 -13.05 -12.18
CA LEU A 38 25.61 -12.70 -12.61
C LEU A 38 25.17 -13.63 -13.74
N PRO A 39 24.17 -14.51 -13.53
CA PRO A 39 23.63 -15.32 -14.61
C PRO A 39 22.84 -14.42 -15.58
N ASN A 40 22.95 -14.69 -16.88
CA ASN A 40 22.16 -14.02 -17.92
C ASN A 40 22.23 -12.47 -17.91
N ILE A 41 23.44 -11.91 -17.92
CA ILE A 41 23.68 -10.45 -17.94
C ILE A 41 22.90 -9.74 -19.04
N ARG A 42 22.79 -10.34 -20.23
CA ARG A 42 22.02 -9.77 -21.35
C ARG A 42 20.54 -9.65 -21.01
N GLY A 43 19.93 -10.71 -20.47
CA GLY A 43 18.54 -10.68 -20.04
C GLY A 43 18.27 -9.68 -18.91
N ILE A 44 19.19 -9.58 -17.94
CA ILE A 44 19.12 -8.57 -16.88
C ILE A 44 19.17 -7.17 -17.49
N ALA A 45 20.15 -6.89 -18.37
CA ALA A 45 20.29 -5.57 -18.98
C ALA A 45 19.04 -5.18 -19.80
N THR A 46 18.53 -6.08 -20.64
CA THR A 46 17.31 -5.81 -21.43
C THR A 46 16.08 -5.65 -20.54
N GLY A 47 15.94 -6.48 -19.52
CA GLY A 47 14.84 -6.39 -18.55
C GLY A 47 14.89 -5.09 -17.75
N SER A 48 16.08 -4.69 -17.27
CA SER A 48 16.28 -3.43 -16.56
C SER A 48 15.93 -2.22 -17.43
N VAL A 49 16.33 -2.20 -18.70
CA VAL A 49 15.96 -1.12 -19.63
C VAL A 49 14.45 -1.07 -19.83
N MET A 50 13.80 -2.22 -20.08
CA MET A 50 12.34 -2.28 -20.24
C MET A 50 11.60 -1.83 -18.98
N VAL A 51 12.06 -2.23 -17.79
CA VAL A 51 11.47 -1.81 -16.52
C VAL A 51 11.66 -0.32 -16.28
N LEU A 52 12.84 0.24 -16.54
CA LEU A 52 13.10 1.67 -16.37
C LEU A 52 12.22 2.52 -17.30
N LEU A 53 12.13 2.15 -18.57
CA LEU A 53 11.27 2.84 -19.53
C LEU A 53 9.79 2.69 -19.15
N GLY A 54 9.37 1.49 -18.77
CA GLY A 54 8.00 1.24 -18.32
C GLY A 54 7.63 2.04 -17.07
N LEU A 55 8.54 2.10 -16.08
CA LEU A 55 8.34 2.86 -14.85
C LEU A 55 8.29 4.36 -15.11
N ALA A 56 9.16 4.90 -15.96
CA ALA A 56 9.15 6.33 -16.31
C ALA A 56 7.86 6.71 -17.05
N LEU A 57 7.44 5.94 -18.06
CA LEU A 57 6.18 6.18 -18.77
C LEU A 57 4.97 6.03 -17.85
N PHE A 58 5.02 5.08 -16.91
CA PHE A 58 3.98 4.90 -15.90
C PHE A 58 3.89 6.10 -14.96
N LEU A 59 5.01 6.59 -14.42
CA LEU A 59 5.05 7.78 -13.56
C LEU A 59 4.50 9.01 -14.27
N ILE A 60 4.88 9.24 -15.52
CA ILE A 60 4.34 10.35 -16.34
C ILE A 60 2.83 10.18 -16.52
N GLY A 61 2.36 8.97 -16.83
CA GLY A 61 0.94 8.68 -16.95
C GLY A 61 0.16 8.95 -15.66
N LEU A 62 0.78 8.69 -14.50
CA LEU A 62 0.17 8.98 -13.21
C LEU A 62 0.10 10.46 -12.91
N GLU A 63 1.19 11.18 -13.12
CA GLU A 63 1.27 12.62 -12.87
C GLU A 63 0.33 13.40 -13.80
N GLN A 64 0.18 12.98 -15.05
CA GLN A 64 -0.67 13.68 -16.02
C GLN A 64 -2.14 13.23 -15.99
N ALA A 65 -2.43 11.97 -15.65
CA ALA A 65 -3.81 11.47 -15.65
C ALA A 65 -4.37 11.29 -14.24
N LEU A 66 -3.69 10.53 -13.38
CA LEU A 66 -4.27 10.06 -12.13
C LEU A 66 -4.21 11.11 -11.01
N PHE A 67 -3.13 11.88 -10.93
CA PHE A 67 -2.96 12.93 -9.91
C PHE A 67 -3.96 14.07 -10.11
N PRO A 68 -4.17 14.61 -11.33
CA PRO A 68 -5.15 15.68 -11.54
C PRO A 68 -6.59 15.20 -11.32
N ILE A 69 -6.90 13.93 -11.64
CA ILE A 69 -8.19 13.33 -11.31
C ILE A 69 -8.38 13.26 -9.80
N GLY A 70 -7.37 12.78 -9.06
CA GLY A 70 -7.39 12.72 -7.60
C GLY A 70 -7.56 14.10 -6.96
N GLU A 71 -6.87 15.10 -7.49
CA GLU A 71 -6.96 16.50 -7.04
C GLU A 71 -8.35 17.10 -7.31
N THR A 72 -8.88 16.93 -8.53
CA THR A 72 -10.21 17.42 -8.90
C THR A 72 -11.31 16.73 -8.08
N MET A 73 -11.19 15.42 -7.86
CA MET A 73 -12.12 14.67 -7.00
C MET A 73 -12.04 15.17 -5.55
N ALA A 74 -10.83 15.37 -5.03
CA ALA A 74 -10.63 15.90 -3.68
C ALA A 74 -11.22 17.31 -3.55
N GLN A 75 -11.02 18.19 -4.54
CA GLN A 75 -11.63 19.52 -4.61
C GLN A 75 -13.16 19.43 -4.53
N GLN A 76 -13.79 18.65 -5.40
CA GLN A 76 -15.25 18.52 -5.43
C GLN A 76 -15.82 17.93 -4.13
N LEU A 77 -15.12 16.97 -3.52
CA LEU A 77 -15.53 16.37 -2.25
C LEU A 77 -15.37 17.35 -1.09
N THR A 78 -14.31 18.16 -1.11
CA THR A 78 -14.01 19.17 -0.08
C THR A 78 -14.94 20.39 -0.19
N GLU A 79 -15.28 20.82 -1.41
CA GLU A 79 -16.28 21.85 -1.67
C GLU A 79 -17.67 21.42 -1.20
N LYS A 80 -18.09 20.18 -1.50
CA LYS A 80 -19.34 19.62 -0.99
C LYS A 80 -19.38 19.50 0.53
N ALA A 81 -18.23 19.29 1.17
CA ALA A 81 -18.07 19.29 2.62
C ALA A 81 -18.09 20.70 3.24
N GLY A 82 -18.31 21.76 2.44
CA GLY A 82 -18.38 23.15 2.92
C GLY A 82 -17.02 23.82 3.13
N ALA A 83 -15.93 23.17 2.69
CA ALA A 83 -14.55 23.62 2.87
C ALA A 83 -13.89 24.07 1.56
N GLY A 84 -14.67 24.59 0.60
CA GLY A 84 -14.14 25.16 -0.64
C GLY A 84 -13.24 26.37 -0.40
N ALA A 85 -12.49 26.79 -1.43
CA ALA A 85 -11.45 27.84 -1.41
C ALA A 85 -11.89 29.27 -1.00
N GLY A 86 -13.08 29.42 -0.39
CA GLY A 86 -13.60 30.65 0.21
C GLY A 86 -14.27 30.46 1.57
N ALA A 87 -14.23 29.26 2.17
CA ALA A 87 -14.73 29.03 3.52
C ALA A 87 -13.78 29.69 4.53
N LEU A 88 -14.11 30.93 4.93
CA LEU A 88 -13.62 31.55 6.17
C LEU A 88 -13.55 30.47 7.23
N ALA A 89 -12.36 30.25 7.81
CA ALA A 89 -11.94 29.38 8.93
C ALA A 89 -13.03 28.85 9.89
N GLY A 90 -14.12 28.31 9.36
CA GLY A 90 -15.14 27.56 10.04
C GLY A 90 -14.53 26.22 10.33
N ALA A 91 -14.76 25.73 11.54
CA ALA A 91 -14.17 24.49 12.02
C ALA A 91 -14.41 23.38 11.00
N VAL A 92 -13.34 22.95 10.31
CA VAL A 92 -13.35 21.78 9.43
C VAL A 92 -13.88 20.62 10.26
N ARG A 93 -15.12 20.21 10.04
CA ARG A 93 -15.71 19.07 10.75
C ARG A 93 -15.30 17.83 10.00
N TRP A 94 -14.54 16.97 10.65
CA TRP A 94 -14.11 15.68 10.10
C TRP A 94 -15.28 14.80 9.60
N GLN A 95 -16.49 15.05 10.09
CA GLN A 95 -17.74 14.37 9.71
C GLN A 95 -18.17 14.69 8.28
N ASP A 96 -17.88 15.89 7.77
CA ASP A 96 -18.33 16.33 6.45
C ASP A 96 -17.56 15.63 5.32
N TYR A 97 -16.41 15.03 5.65
CA TYR A 97 -15.52 14.31 4.74
C TYR A 97 -15.81 12.80 4.65
N TRP A 98 -16.94 12.31 5.20
CA TRP A 98 -17.25 10.88 5.20
C TRP A 98 -17.24 10.23 3.81
N VAL A 99 -17.63 10.98 2.77
CA VAL A 99 -17.59 10.51 1.37
C VAL A 99 -16.15 10.29 0.91
N VAL A 100 -15.21 11.15 1.35
CA VAL A 100 -13.78 10.99 1.08
C VAL A 100 -13.28 9.71 1.74
N TYR A 101 -13.65 9.45 2.99
CA TYR A 101 -13.22 8.25 3.71
C TYR A 101 -13.74 6.96 3.07
N LEU A 102 -15.00 6.98 2.59
CA LEU A 102 -15.60 5.86 1.88
C LEU A 102 -14.96 5.65 0.51
N PHE A 103 -14.73 6.72 -0.24
CA PHE A 103 -14.05 6.66 -1.52
C PHE A 103 -12.61 6.14 -1.37
N ALA A 104 -11.88 6.65 -0.38
CA ALA A 104 -10.53 6.21 -0.01
C ALA A 104 -10.49 4.70 0.31
N ALA A 105 -11.48 4.22 1.09
CA ALA A 105 -11.62 2.80 1.39
C ALA A 105 -11.91 1.98 0.12
N ALA A 106 -12.84 2.44 -0.72
CA ALA A 106 -13.24 1.74 -1.95
C ALA A 106 -12.09 1.66 -2.96
N ILE A 107 -11.38 2.77 -3.20
CA ILE A 107 -10.28 2.80 -4.15
C ILE A 107 -9.09 1.99 -3.62
N GLY A 108 -8.73 2.14 -2.34
CA GLY A 108 -7.66 1.35 -1.70
C GLY A 108 -7.96 -0.14 -1.71
N PHE A 109 -9.22 -0.54 -1.49
CA PHE A 109 -9.65 -1.92 -1.64
C PHE A 109 -9.52 -2.39 -3.09
N ALA A 110 -10.09 -1.66 -4.04
CA ALA A 110 -10.17 -2.06 -5.44
C ALA A 110 -8.79 -2.23 -6.08
N THR A 111 -7.89 -1.26 -5.86
CA THR A 111 -6.51 -1.32 -6.39
C THR A 111 -5.75 -2.48 -5.78
N THR A 112 -5.88 -2.71 -4.47
CA THR A 112 -5.20 -3.81 -3.78
C THR A 112 -5.70 -5.17 -4.25
N VAL A 113 -7.02 -5.37 -4.42
CA VAL A 113 -7.56 -6.64 -4.93
C VAL A 113 -7.07 -6.92 -6.36
N ALA A 114 -6.92 -5.87 -7.17
CA ALA A 114 -6.45 -5.94 -8.55
C ALA A 114 -4.92 -6.07 -8.67
N GLU A 115 -4.17 -5.86 -7.59
CA GLU A 115 -2.71 -5.83 -7.59
C GLU A 115 -2.09 -7.19 -8.00
N PRO A 116 -1.36 -7.28 -9.13
CA PRO A 116 -0.80 -8.53 -9.62
C PRO A 116 0.19 -9.17 -8.65
N SER A 117 1.00 -8.35 -7.97
CA SER A 117 1.98 -8.80 -6.97
C SER A 117 1.29 -9.51 -5.81
N LEU A 118 0.13 -9.01 -5.37
CA LEU A 118 -0.65 -9.65 -4.31
C LEU A 118 -1.26 -10.97 -4.75
N ILE A 119 -1.71 -11.06 -6.00
CA ILE A 119 -2.19 -12.32 -6.58
C ILE A 119 -1.08 -13.37 -6.54
N ALA A 120 0.13 -13.02 -6.99
CA ALA A 120 1.28 -13.92 -7.03
C ALA A 120 1.67 -14.40 -5.62
N VAL A 121 1.80 -13.48 -4.67
CA VAL A 121 2.16 -13.81 -3.27
C VAL A 121 1.09 -14.67 -2.61
N ALA A 122 -0.19 -14.40 -2.84
CA ALA A 122 -1.28 -15.20 -2.29
C ALA A 122 -1.34 -16.63 -2.86
N LEU A 123 -1.08 -16.79 -4.16
CA LEU A 123 -0.96 -18.11 -4.79
C LEU A 123 0.25 -18.87 -4.23
N LYS A 124 1.39 -18.20 -4.08
CA LYS A 124 2.59 -18.82 -3.52
C LYS A 124 2.40 -19.21 -2.06
N ALA A 125 1.72 -18.39 -1.26
CA ALA A 125 1.36 -18.71 0.12
C ALA A 125 0.48 -19.96 0.20
N LYS A 126 -0.53 -20.07 -0.67
CA LYS A 126 -1.39 -21.26 -0.75
C LYS A 126 -0.58 -22.53 -1.09
N GLU A 127 0.31 -22.46 -2.07
CA GLU A 127 1.16 -23.59 -2.46
C GLU A 127 2.10 -24.03 -1.32
N VAL A 128 2.84 -23.09 -0.73
CA VAL A 128 3.86 -23.39 0.30
C VAL A 128 3.21 -23.83 1.62
N SER A 129 2.00 -23.35 1.90
CA SER A 129 1.22 -23.76 3.08
C SER A 129 0.52 -25.12 2.93
N GLY A 130 0.63 -25.80 1.78
CA GLY A 130 -0.11 -27.04 1.53
C GLY A 130 -1.63 -26.83 1.48
N GLY A 131 -2.09 -25.62 1.18
CA GLY A 131 -3.51 -25.26 1.11
C GLY A 131 -4.11 -24.72 2.42
N ALA A 132 -3.33 -24.65 3.51
CA ALA A 132 -3.80 -24.09 4.78
C ALA A 132 -4.17 -22.60 4.67
N VAL A 133 -3.48 -21.84 3.82
CA VAL A 133 -3.79 -20.43 3.53
C VAL A 133 -4.66 -20.33 2.28
N ASN A 134 -5.85 -19.75 2.42
CA ASN A 134 -6.69 -19.45 1.27
C ASN A 134 -6.17 -18.21 0.53
N ALA A 135 -5.75 -18.37 -0.72
CA ALA A 135 -5.27 -17.27 -1.57
C ALA A 135 -6.29 -16.12 -1.70
N TRP A 136 -7.58 -16.42 -1.89
CA TRP A 136 -8.61 -15.39 -1.97
C TRP A 136 -8.85 -14.73 -0.60
N GLY A 137 -8.88 -15.53 0.47
CA GLY A 137 -9.01 -15.02 1.84
C GLY A 137 -7.90 -14.05 2.21
N LEU A 138 -6.66 -14.38 1.88
CA LEU A 138 -5.51 -13.51 2.09
C LEU A 138 -5.62 -12.21 1.28
N ARG A 139 -6.00 -12.30 -0.01
CA ARG A 139 -6.18 -11.11 -0.87
C ARG A 139 -7.21 -10.15 -0.30
N ILE A 140 -8.36 -10.67 0.13
CA ILE A 140 -9.42 -9.86 0.74
C ILE A 140 -8.95 -9.27 2.08
N ALA A 141 -8.25 -10.05 2.92
CA ALA A 141 -7.71 -9.54 4.18
C ALA A 141 -6.75 -8.36 3.94
N VAL A 142 -5.81 -8.49 3.01
CA VAL A 142 -4.86 -7.42 2.65
C VAL A 142 -5.62 -6.20 2.13
N ALA A 143 -6.57 -6.38 1.20
CA ALA A 143 -7.34 -5.28 0.63
C ALA A 143 -8.21 -4.54 1.67
N VAL A 144 -8.81 -5.27 2.62
CA VAL A 144 -9.53 -4.66 3.75
C VAL A 144 -8.57 -3.87 4.64
N GLY A 145 -7.36 -4.39 4.88
CA GLY A 145 -6.30 -3.67 5.59
C GLY A 145 -5.98 -2.34 4.91
N VAL A 146 -5.70 -2.35 3.60
CA VAL A 146 -5.44 -1.12 2.84
C VAL A 146 -6.64 -0.18 2.91
N ALA A 147 -7.86 -0.67 2.70
CA ALA A 147 -9.07 0.15 2.73
C ALA A 147 -9.22 0.91 4.07
N ILE A 148 -9.04 0.22 5.19
CA ILE A 148 -9.09 0.81 6.52
C ILE A 148 -7.94 1.80 6.71
N GLY A 149 -6.71 1.40 6.34
CA GLY A 149 -5.52 2.24 6.49
C GLY A 149 -5.62 3.54 5.71
N VAL A 150 -5.97 3.48 4.43
CA VAL A 150 -6.11 4.66 3.56
C VAL A 150 -7.26 5.55 4.05
N SER A 151 -8.39 4.97 4.46
CA SER A 151 -9.51 5.72 5.04
C SER A 151 -9.11 6.46 6.33
N LEU A 152 -8.41 5.78 7.24
CA LEU A 152 -7.88 6.39 8.47
C LEU A 152 -6.82 7.45 8.19
N GLY A 153 -5.97 7.24 7.19
CA GLY A 153 -4.98 8.22 6.77
C GLY A 153 -5.63 9.48 6.19
N CYS A 154 -6.70 9.35 5.40
CA CYS A 154 -7.52 10.49 4.96
C CYS A 154 -8.14 11.22 6.15
N PHE A 155 -8.70 10.50 7.13
CA PHE A 155 -9.19 11.11 8.38
C PHE A 155 -8.07 11.87 9.12
N ARG A 156 -6.86 11.33 9.16
CA ARG A 156 -5.69 12.00 9.76
C ARG A 156 -5.31 13.27 8.99
N ILE A 157 -5.36 13.27 7.66
CA ILE A 157 -5.13 14.47 6.84
C ILE A 157 -6.18 15.55 7.16
N VAL A 158 -7.47 15.18 7.22
CA VAL A 158 -8.56 16.13 7.51
C VAL A 158 -8.47 16.70 8.93
N THR A 159 -8.22 15.85 9.93
CA THR A 159 -8.12 16.27 11.34
C THR A 159 -6.80 16.94 11.68
N GLY A 160 -5.78 16.76 10.83
CA GLY A 160 -4.46 17.35 11.06
C GLY A 160 -3.69 16.77 12.23
N THR A 161 -4.06 15.57 12.66
CA THR A 161 -3.44 14.91 13.80
C THR A 161 -2.04 14.37 13.42
N PRO A 162 -1.05 14.36 14.36
CA PRO A 162 0.32 14.01 13.98
C PRO A 162 0.46 12.54 13.58
N LEU A 163 1.13 12.28 12.45
CA LEU A 163 1.42 10.92 11.94
C LEU A 163 2.01 9.96 12.98
N PRO A 164 3.01 10.37 13.79
CA PRO A 164 3.72 9.42 14.65
C PRO A 164 2.81 8.68 15.61
N TRP A 165 1.75 9.32 16.12
CA TRP A 165 0.81 8.67 17.05
C TRP A 165 0.10 7.46 16.43
N TYR A 166 -0.36 7.60 15.18
CA TYR A 166 -1.01 6.51 14.47
C TYR A 166 -0.05 5.37 14.17
N ILE A 167 1.16 5.70 13.71
CA ILE A 167 2.15 4.70 13.32
C ILE A 167 2.65 3.94 14.56
N VAL A 168 2.91 4.63 15.67
CA VAL A 168 3.29 3.97 16.94
C VAL A 168 2.20 3.04 17.41
N VAL A 169 0.95 3.48 17.46
CA VAL A 169 -0.18 2.63 17.88
C VAL A 169 -0.34 1.43 16.94
N ALA A 170 -0.27 1.65 15.63
CA ALA A 170 -0.38 0.58 14.64
C ALA A 170 0.75 -0.46 14.79
N TYR A 171 2.00 -0.03 15.02
CA TYR A 171 3.11 -0.96 15.26
C TYR A 171 3.02 -1.66 16.62
N VAL A 172 2.49 -1.02 17.66
CA VAL A 172 2.19 -1.72 18.92
C VAL A 172 1.20 -2.86 18.67
N VAL A 173 0.15 -2.63 17.88
CA VAL A 173 -0.80 -3.67 17.47
C VAL A 173 -0.10 -4.78 16.67
N VAL A 174 0.73 -4.43 15.68
CA VAL A 174 1.51 -5.40 14.90
C VAL A 174 2.39 -6.26 15.80
N ILE A 175 3.11 -5.66 16.76
CA ILE A 175 4.00 -6.37 17.69
C ILE A 175 3.18 -7.36 18.52
N ILE A 176 2.06 -6.93 19.12
CA ILE A 176 1.18 -7.79 19.90
C ILE A 176 0.67 -8.96 19.05
N GLN A 177 0.15 -8.67 17.86
CA GLN A 177 -0.36 -9.72 16.97
C GLN A 177 0.75 -10.69 16.54
N THR A 178 1.97 -10.20 16.30
CA THR A 178 3.12 -11.04 15.93
C THR A 178 3.43 -12.08 17.01
N PHE A 179 3.31 -11.73 18.30
CA PHE A 179 3.47 -12.71 19.39
C PHE A 179 2.34 -13.73 19.47
N LEU A 180 1.16 -13.42 18.93
CA LEU A 180 -0.02 -14.27 18.94
C LEU A 180 -0.15 -15.14 17.68
N SER A 181 0.51 -14.77 16.58
CA SER A 181 0.43 -15.44 15.28
C SER A 181 1.44 -16.59 15.13
N SER A 182 1.12 -17.52 14.23
CA SER A 182 2.02 -18.63 13.89
C SER A 182 3.24 -18.17 13.07
N ARG A 183 4.38 -18.84 13.27
CA ARG A 183 5.64 -18.51 12.57
C ARG A 183 5.56 -18.60 11.05
N THR A 184 4.58 -19.33 10.52
CA THR A 184 4.37 -19.50 9.07
C THR A 184 3.74 -18.27 8.43
N ILE A 185 2.85 -17.56 9.13
CA ILE A 185 2.17 -16.38 8.59
C ILE A 185 2.97 -15.09 8.77
N ILE A 186 3.77 -14.99 9.83
CA ILE A 186 4.50 -13.74 10.14
C ILE A 186 5.28 -13.21 8.92
N PRO A 187 6.12 -13.99 8.21
CA PRO A 187 6.83 -13.48 7.03
C PRO A 187 5.88 -12.97 5.94
N LEU A 188 4.78 -13.70 5.70
CA LEU A 188 3.78 -13.33 4.70
C LEU A 188 3.04 -12.03 5.08
N ALA A 189 2.75 -11.83 6.36
CA ALA A 189 2.11 -10.61 6.84
C ALA A 189 3.01 -9.40 6.63
N TYR A 190 4.30 -9.50 6.97
CA TYR A 190 5.26 -8.40 6.78
C TYR A 190 5.54 -8.13 5.30
N ASP A 191 5.55 -9.16 4.45
CA ASP A 191 5.69 -9.00 3.00
C ASP A 191 4.45 -8.35 2.37
N SER A 192 3.26 -8.58 2.94
CA SER A 192 2.01 -7.99 2.43
C SER A 192 2.02 -6.45 2.41
N GLY A 193 2.71 -5.80 3.37
CA GLY A 193 2.88 -4.35 3.36
C GLY A 193 3.76 -3.86 2.21
N GLY A 194 4.82 -4.61 1.88
CA GLY A 194 5.68 -4.31 0.72
C GLY A 194 4.95 -4.55 -0.61
N VAL A 195 4.11 -5.58 -0.67
CA VAL A 195 3.27 -5.90 -1.82
C VAL A 195 2.23 -4.82 -2.09
N THR A 196 1.61 -4.22 -1.07
CA THR A 196 0.65 -3.12 -1.26
C THR A 196 1.32 -1.80 -1.62
N THR A 197 2.64 -1.71 -1.45
CA THR A 197 3.45 -0.59 -1.99
C THR A 197 3.92 -0.80 -3.43
N SER A 198 3.28 -1.71 -4.16
CA SER A 198 3.67 -2.00 -5.55
C SER A 198 3.06 -1.03 -6.56
N THR A 199 3.30 -1.33 -7.83
CA THR A 199 3.20 -0.38 -8.94
C THR A 199 1.80 0.20 -9.11
N VAL A 200 0.72 -0.53 -8.86
CA VAL A 200 -0.64 0.00 -9.07
C VAL A 200 -1.13 0.82 -7.88
N THR A 201 -0.92 0.34 -6.66
CA THR A 201 -1.56 0.89 -5.47
C THR A 201 -0.93 2.20 -4.96
N VAL A 202 0.41 2.30 -4.92
CA VAL A 202 1.10 3.49 -4.38
C VAL A 202 0.73 4.77 -5.10
N PRO A 203 0.76 4.83 -6.45
CA PRO A 203 0.47 6.06 -7.15
C PRO A 203 -0.96 6.55 -6.94
N VAL A 204 -1.92 5.64 -6.89
CA VAL A 204 -3.33 5.97 -6.65
C VAL A 204 -3.49 6.55 -5.25
N VAL A 205 -2.87 5.91 -4.24
CA VAL A 205 -2.92 6.37 -2.85
C VAL A 205 -2.18 7.70 -2.68
N ALA A 206 -1.01 7.85 -3.32
CA ALA A 206 -0.25 9.10 -3.29
C ALA A 206 -1.04 10.25 -3.94
N ALA A 207 -1.63 10.02 -5.12
CA ALA A 207 -2.51 10.97 -5.81
C ALA A 207 -3.62 11.47 -4.88
N LEU A 208 -4.33 10.53 -4.24
CA LEU A 208 -5.40 10.83 -3.30
C LEU A 208 -4.89 11.62 -2.09
N GLY A 209 -3.77 11.21 -1.50
CA GLY A 209 -3.19 11.85 -0.32
C GLY A 209 -2.71 13.27 -0.60
N LEU A 210 -1.96 13.46 -1.69
CA LEU A 210 -1.47 14.78 -2.12
C LEU A 210 -2.64 15.69 -2.50
N GLY A 211 -3.59 15.19 -3.30
CA GLY A 211 -4.78 15.94 -3.71
C GLY A 211 -5.64 16.36 -2.52
N LEU A 212 -5.86 15.47 -1.54
CA LEU A 212 -6.61 15.81 -0.33
C LEU A 212 -5.85 16.85 0.52
N ALA A 213 -4.55 16.66 0.74
CA ALA A 213 -3.75 17.58 1.54
C ALA A 213 -3.57 18.96 0.88
N ALA A 214 -3.60 19.06 -0.46
CA ALA A 214 -3.57 20.35 -1.16
C ALA A 214 -4.85 21.17 -0.97
N ASN A 215 -5.98 20.50 -0.72
CA ASN A 215 -7.30 21.13 -0.65
C ASN A 215 -7.84 21.28 0.78
N VAL A 216 -7.22 20.66 1.78
CA VAL A 216 -7.56 20.87 3.20
C VAL A 216 -6.71 22.01 3.77
N PRO A 217 -7.33 23.08 4.32
CA PRO A 217 -6.59 24.21 4.87
C PRO A 217 -5.59 23.82 5.97
N GLY A 218 -4.39 24.41 5.91
CA GLY A 218 -3.33 24.20 6.90
C GLY A 218 -2.64 22.83 6.82
N ARG A 219 -2.78 22.11 5.69
CA ARG A 219 -2.08 20.85 5.43
C ARG A 219 -0.92 21.02 4.47
N SER A 220 0.08 20.15 4.64
CA SER A 220 1.23 20.06 3.74
C SER A 220 1.08 18.82 2.85
N PRO A 221 1.02 18.97 1.52
CA PRO A 221 1.00 17.82 0.61
C PRO A 221 2.17 16.85 0.82
N LEU A 222 3.35 17.40 1.16
CA LEU A 222 4.56 16.60 1.38
C LEU A 222 4.50 15.79 2.69
N ILE A 223 4.08 16.40 3.81
CA ILE A 223 4.11 15.74 5.12
C ILE A 223 2.82 14.96 5.39
N ASP A 224 1.66 15.54 5.07
CA ASP A 224 0.36 14.95 5.34
C ASP A 224 -0.07 14.01 4.21
N GLY A 225 0.12 14.43 2.96
CA GLY A 225 -0.31 13.66 1.78
C GLY A 225 0.53 12.40 1.55
N PHE A 226 1.86 12.53 1.48
CA PHE A 226 2.75 11.37 1.30
C PHE A 226 2.68 10.37 2.47
N GLY A 227 2.39 10.85 3.68
CA GLY A 227 2.22 10.02 4.87
C GLY A 227 1.10 8.97 4.77
N LEU A 228 0.19 9.10 3.79
CA LEU A 228 -0.85 8.12 3.51
C LEU A 228 -0.31 6.74 3.11
N ILE A 229 0.87 6.70 2.47
CA ILE A 229 1.55 5.45 2.07
C ILE A 229 1.91 4.60 3.30
N ALA A 230 2.28 5.24 4.41
CA ALA A 230 2.59 4.53 5.65
C ALA A 230 1.39 3.72 6.18
N PHE A 231 0.18 4.28 6.09
CA PHE A 231 -1.05 3.57 6.45
C PHE A 231 -1.36 2.43 5.50
N ALA A 232 -1.20 2.64 4.19
CA ALA A 232 -1.38 1.62 3.16
C ALA A 232 -0.38 0.46 3.29
N SER A 233 0.72 0.64 4.03
CA SER A 233 1.74 -0.38 4.28
C SER A 233 1.53 -1.14 5.59
N VAL A 234 1.19 -0.44 6.68
CA VAL A 234 1.08 -1.06 8.02
C VAL A 234 -0.24 -1.80 8.24
N PHE A 235 -1.36 -1.26 7.76
CA PHE A 235 -2.66 -1.88 8.00
C PHE A 235 -2.86 -3.24 7.31
N PRO A 236 -2.29 -3.51 6.12
CA PRO A 236 -2.22 -4.86 5.57
C PRO A 236 -1.59 -5.87 6.52
N ILE A 237 -0.49 -5.51 7.18
CA ILE A 237 0.20 -6.36 8.15
C ILE A 237 -0.76 -6.70 9.30
N ILE A 238 -1.40 -5.68 9.86
CA ILE A 238 -2.38 -5.84 10.95
C ILE A 238 -3.52 -6.77 10.53
N SER A 239 -4.04 -6.59 9.31
CA SER A 239 -5.15 -7.35 8.78
C SER A 239 -4.79 -8.81 8.51
N VAL A 240 -3.60 -9.08 7.96
CA VAL A 240 -3.12 -10.45 7.69
C VAL A 240 -2.83 -11.19 8.99
N LEU A 241 -2.19 -10.55 9.97
CA LEU A 241 -1.96 -11.17 11.27
C LEU A 241 -3.30 -11.44 11.99
N GLY A 242 -4.23 -10.48 11.94
CA GLY A 242 -5.59 -10.65 12.46
C GLY A 242 -6.35 -11.80 11.80
N TYR A 243 -6.31 -11.87 10.46
CA TYR A 243 -6.88 -12.97 9.67
C TYR A 243 -6.34 -14.33 10.13
N ALA A 244 -5.03 -14.45 10.34
CA ALA A 244 -4.42 -15.69 10.78
C ALA A 244 -4.80 -16.09 12.21
N ILE A 245 -4.86 -15.13 13.14
CA ILE A 245 -5.30 -15.41 14.51
C ILE A 245 -6.74 -15.94 14.52
N VAL A 246 -7.62 -15.34 13.72
CA VAL A 246 -9.02 -15.79 13.59
C VAL A 246 -9.11 -17.16 12.92
N ALA A 247 -8.36 -17.39 11.84
CA ALA A 247 -8.33 -18.66 11.12
C ALA A 247 -7.84 -19.81 12.02
N ASP A 248 -6.72 -19.63 12.71
CA ASP A 248 -6.15 -20.60 13.65
C ASP A 248 -7.12 -20.87 14.82
N GLY A 249 -7.80 -19.83 15.32
CA GLY A 249 -8.81 -19.93 16.36
C GLY A 249 -10.03 -20.78 15.95
N LEU A 250 -10.55 -20.54 14.73
CA LEU A 250 -11.66 -21.32 14.17
C LEU A 250 -11.28 -22.79 13.97
N GLU A 251 -10.07 -23.08 13.49
CA GLU A 251 -9.63 -24.46 13.27
C GLU A 251 -9.51 -25.22 14.60
N ARG A 252 -8.95 -24.58 15.64
CA ARG A 252 -8.90 -25.17 16.99
C ARG A 252 -10.29 -25.43 17.57
N TRP A 253 -11.25 -24.55 17.31
CA TRP A 253 -12.64 -24.74 17.75
C TRP A 253 -13.30 -25.93 17.03
N ARG A 254 -13.18 -26.02 15.69
CA ARG A 254 -13.72 -27.15 14.91
C ARG A 254 -13.15 -28.50 15.36
N ARG A 255 -11.83 -28.60 15.54
CA ARG A 255 -11.19 -29.82 16.04
C ARG A 255 -11.65 -30.24 17.44
N ARG A 256 -12.11 -29.30 18.28
CA ARG A 256 -12.69 -29.61 19.59
C ARG A 256 -14.13 -30.13 19.47
N SER A 257 -14.93 -29.53 18.60
CA SER A 257 -16.31 -29.98 18.31
C SER A 257 -16.32 -31.39 17.71
N ASP A 258 -15.45 -31.66 16.73
CA ASP A 258 -15.34 -33.00 16.12
C ASP A 258 -14.89 -34.08 17.12
N ARG A 259 -14.11 -33.71 18.15
CA ARG A 259 -13.71 -34.65 19.22
C ARG A 259 -14.85 -34.95 20.19
N GLN A 260 -15.77 -34.00 20.42
CA GLN A 260 -16.91 -34.20 21.32
C GLN A 260 -18.02 -35.04 20.70
N GLU A 261 -18.14 -35.08 19.36
CA GLU A 261 -19.07 -35.98 18.67
C GLU A 261 -18.58 -37.44 18.57
N VAL A 262 -17.30 -37.70 18.88
CA VAL A 262 -16.66 -39.01 18.72
C VAL A 262 -16.44 -39.74 20.06
N GLU A 263 -16.68 -39.09 21.21
CA GLU A 263 -16.69 -39.75 22.53
C GLU A 263 -18.13 -40.14 22.92
N PRO A 264 -18.47 -41.46 22.97
CA PRO A 264 -19.76 -41.95 23.46
C PRO A 264 -19.91 -41.91 24.98
#